data_AF-A0A9D4XCW1-F1
#
_entry.id   AF-A0A9D4XCW1-F1
#
_cell.length_a   1.000
_cell.length_b   1.000
_cell.length_c   1.000
_cell.angle_alpha   90.00
_cell.angle_beta   90.00
_cell.angle_gamma   90.00
#
_symmetry.space_group_name_H-M   'P 1'
#
loop_
_entity.id
_entity.type
_entity.pdbx_description
1 polymer ?
#
loop_
_entity_poly.entity_id
_entity_poly.type
_entity_poly.pdbx_seq_one_letter_code
_entity_poly.pdbx_strand_id
1 'polypeptide(L)'
;MRRRAADYRRPVRRRLSYWICLLLAFSFILATVLFIIQHNHHQDPLQYSLLERNARVEHFAKESLNFTEEILSVTSFSRQLAQQMILAKAYVVIAKEHNNLHLAWQLSSKIRSCQLLLSKAAMTGEPVTLEEAEPIIKSLTALIFKAQDIHYDIATTIVTMKSHIQALEERANAATVQSAVFGQLAAEALPKSLHCLNVKLVTDWLKVPSLRELSHERKNSPRLTDNNLYHFCLFSDNVLATSVVINSTVCNADHPKQLVFHIVTNGINYGAMQAWFLSNDFKGATVEVQNIEEFHWLNASYSPVVKQLHNPDSRTFYFGLYHDVNAEPKIRNPKYLYLLNHLRFYIPEIYPQLEKLKLVLKHFIGITSISTSQVQL
;
A
#
# COMPACT_ATOMS: atom_id res chain seq x y z
N MET A 1 -53.09 19.45 49.14
CA MET A 1 -54.21 19.00 48.26
C MET A 1 -54.21 19.93 47.05
N ARG A 2 -54.17 19.52 45.77
CA ARG A 2 -54.81 18.40 45.07
C ARG A 2 -54.02 18.15 43.78
N ARG A 3 -53.62 16.89 43.53
CA ARG A 3 -52.95 16.41 42.31
C ARG A 3 -53.84 16.64 41.08
N ARG A 4 -53.25 16.95 39.91
CA ARG A 4 -53.84 16.71 38.58
C ARG A 4 -52.87 15.89 37.72
N ALA A 5 -53.47 15.10 36.85
CA ALA A 5 -53.05 13.79 36.36
C ALA A 5 -51.83 13.78 35.42
N ALA A 6 -51.09 12.67 35.49
CA ALA A 6 -50.12 12.27 34.47
C ALA A 6 -50.85 11.49 33.36
N ASP A 7 -50.65 11.91 32.11
CA ASP A 7 -51.12 11.20 30.93
C ASP A 7 -50.38 9.87 30.76
N TYR A 8 -51.15 8.78 30.74
CA TYR A 8 -50.67 7.43 30.40
C TYR A 8 -50.31 7.36 28.91
N ARG A 9 -49.02 7.44 28.56
CA ARG A 9 -48.52 6.95 27.26
C ARG A 9 -48.31 5.43 27.32
N ARG A 10 -49.10 4.70 26.52
CA ARG A 10 -48.94 3.25 26.28
C ARG A 10 -47.58 2.94 25.63
N PRO A 11 -46.87 1.86 26.02
CA PRO A 11 -45.72 1.41 25.26
C PRO A 11 -46.17 0.65 24.00
N VAL A 12 -45.76 1.13 22.82
CA VAL A 12 -45.95 0.44 21.54
C VAL A 12 -45.00 -0.76 21.51
N ARG A 13 -45.51 -1.92 21.91
CA ARG A 13 -44.83 -3.20 21.78
C ARG A 13 -44.81 -3.56 20.27
N ARG A 14 -43.76 -3.15 19.54
CA ARG A 14 -43.52 -3.60 18.17
C ARG A 14 -43.30 -5.11 18.19
N ARG A 15 -44.34 -5.89 17.94
CA ARG A 15 -44.20 -7.28 17.49
C ARG A 15 -43.54 -7.21 16.11
N LEU A 16 -42.21 -7.31 16.07
CA LEU A 16 -41.55 -7.72 14.82
C LEU A 16 -42.17 -9.06 14.45
N SER A 17 -42.79 -9.11 13.26
CA SER A 17 -43.45 -10.31 12.75
C SER A 17 -42.46 -11.48 12.80
N TYR A 18 -42.87 -12.60 13.39
CA TYR A 18 -42.06 -13.80 13.59
C TYR A 18 -41.38 -14.26 12.28
N TRP A 19 -42.04 -13.99 11.15
CA TRP A 19 -41.55 -14.22 9.79
C TRP A 19 -40.29 -13.43 9.43
N ILE A 20 -40.15 -12.20 9.93
CA ILE A 20 -38.97 -11.35 9.67
C ILE A 20 -37.77 -11.88 10.46
N CYS A 21 -37.97 -12.31 11.71
CA CYS A 21 -36.91 -12.97 12.49
C CYS A 21 -36.48 -14.30 11.86
N LEU A 22 -37.43 -15.09 11.33
CA LEU A 22 -37.14 -16.35 10.64
C LEU A 22 -36.32 -16.13 9.37
N LEU A 23 -36.66 -15.11 8.57
CA LEU A 23 -35.89 -14.75 7.38
C LEU A 23 -34.46 -14.30 7.70
N LEU A 24 -34.29 -13.50 8.74
CA LEU A 24 -32.95 -13.06 9.19
C LEU A 24 -32.12 -14.21 9.75
N ALA A 25 -32.74 -15.16 10.45
CA ALA A 25 -32.04 -16.35 10.93
C ALA A 25 -31.60 -17.24 9.77
N PHE A 26 -32.44 -17.43 8.75
CA PHE A 26 -32.10 -18.23 7.58
C PHE A 26 -30.96 -17.60 6.76
N SER A 27 -30.96 -16.27 6.58
CA SER A 27 -29.87 -15.59 5.86
C SER A 27 -28.53 -15.67 6.61
N PHE A 28 -28.56 -15.61 7.95
CA PHE A 28 -27.37 -15.77 8.77
C PHE A 28 -26.80 -17.18 8.69
N ILE A 29 -27.66 -18.21 8.71
CA ILE A 29 -27.24 -19.60 8.55
C ILE A 29 -26.61 -19.81 7.16
N LEU A 30 -27.25 -19.32 6.09
CA LEU A 30 -26.70 -19.42 4.73
C LEU A 30 -25.33 -18.73 4.61
N ALA A 31 -25.17 -17.55 5.22
CA ALA A 31 -23.90 -16.84 5.25
C ALA A 31 -22.80 -17.60 6.01
N THR A 32 -23.13 -18.25 7.14
CA THR A 32 -22.18 -19.06 7.90
C THR A 32 -21.77 -20.32 7.14
N VAL A 33 -22.69 -20.96 6.42
CA VAL A 33 -22.39 -22.12 5.57
C VAL A 33 -21.48 -21.71 4.41
N LEU A 34 -21.76 -20.59 3.74
CA LEU A 34 -20.88 -20.06 2.70
C LEU A 34 -19.50 -19.69 3.25
N PHE A 35 -19.44 -19.10 4.45
CA PHE A 35 -18.17 -18.77 5.11
C PHE A 35 -17.36 -20.02 5.46
N ILE A 36 -17.98 -21.09 5.94
CA ILE A 36 -17.31 -22.36 6.25
C ILE A 36 -16.83 -23.06 4.98
N ILE A 37 -17.64 -23.07 3.90
CA ILE A 37 -17.24 -23.61 2.60
C ILE A 37 -16.04 -22.83 2.04
N GLN A 38 -16.07 -21.50 2.13
CA GLN A 38 -14.97 -20.64 1.68
C GLN A 38 -13.72 -20.76 2.56
N HIS A 39 -13.87 -21.02 3.85
CA HIS A 39 -12.75 -21.19 4.78
C HIS A 39 -12.08 -22.56 4.64
N ASN A 40 -12.86 -23.64 4.49
CA ASN A 40 -12.32 -24.98 4.22
C ASN A 40 -11.64 -25.07 2.86
N HIS A 41 -12.02 -24.25 1.87
CA HIS A 41 -11.33 -24.19 0.60
C HIS A 41 -9.96 -23.47 0.67
N HIS A 42 -9.65 -22.79 1.77
CA HIS A 42 -8.44 -21.99 1.93
C HIS A 42 -7.26 -22.71 2.63
N GLN A 43 -7.46 -23.92 3.17
CA GLN A 43 -6.40 -24.60 3.94
C GLN A 43 -5.51 -25.57 3.16
N ASP A 44 -5.87 -25.99 1.93
CA ASP A 44 -5.06 -26.95 1.14
C ASP A 44 -4.45 -26.51 -0.22
N PRO A 45 -4.48 -25.24 -0.73
CA PRO A 45 -4.09 -24.99 -2.12
C PRO A 45 -2.62 -24.56 -2.37
N LEU A 46 -1.72 -24.61 -1.38
CA LEU A 46 -0.39 -23.98 -1.54
C LEU A 46 0.62 -24.79 -2.37
N GLN A 47 0.54 -26.13 -2.37
CA GLN A 47 1.52 -26.96 -3.09
C GLN A 47 1.06 -27.38 -4.50
N TYR A 48 -0.24 -27.61 -4.71
CA TYR A 48 -0.81 -27.93 -6.02
C TYR A 48 -0.93 -26.71 -6.94
N SER A 49 -1.17 -25.51 -6.39
CA SER A 49 -1.35 -24.30 -7.22
C SER A 49 -0.06 -23.80 -7.84
N LEU A 50 1.12 -24.06 -7.26
CA LEU A 50 2.39 -23.62 -7.86
C LEU A 50 2.79 -24.45 -9.09
N LEU A 51 2.55 -25.76 -9.08
CA LEU A 51 2.80 -26.62 -10.23
C LEU A 51 1.79 -26.34 -11.37
N GLU A 52 0.52 -26.18 -11.02
CA GLU A 52 -0.54 -25.88 -11.99
C GLU A 52 -0.47 -24.43 -12.50
N ARG A 53 0.00 -23.48 -11.68
CA ARG A 53 0.25 -22.10 -12.12
C ARG A 53 1.49 -22.02 -12.99
N ASN A 54 2.54 -22.80 -12.75
CA ASN A 54 3.69 -22.84 -13.64
C ASN A 54 3.35 -23.52 -14.97
N ALA A 55 2.57 -24.61 -14.95
CA ALA A 55 2.05 -25.24 -16.17
C ALA A 55 1.04 -24.34 -16.92
N ARG A 56 0.16 -23.63 -16.22
CA ARG A 56 -0.74 -22.62 -16.83
C ARG A 56 0.03 -21.42 -17.34
N VAL A 57 1.02 -20.90 -16.63
CA VAL A 57 1.84 -19.76 -17.07
C VAL A 57 2.70 -20.15 -18.28
N GLU A 58 3.23 -21.37 -18.34
CA GLU A 58 3.90 -21.88 -19.54
C GLU A 58 2.94 -22.13 -20.70
N HIS A 59 1.74 -22.67 -20.46
CA HIS A 59 0.70 -22.84 -21.50
C HIS A 59 0.18 -21.50 -22.01
N PHE A 60 -0.21 -20.57 -21.12
CA PHE A 60 -0.61 -19.21 -21.46
C PHE A 60 0.52 -18.45 -22.15
N ALA A 61 1.78 -18.61 -21.74
CA ALA A 61 2.91 -18.00 -22.44
C ALA A 61 3.07 -18.58 -23.86
N LYS A 62 2.98 -19.90 -24.03
CA LYS A 62 3.12 -20.56 -25.34
C LYS A 62 1.93 -20.34 -26.28
N GLU A 63 0.72 -20.14 -25.73
CA GLU A 63 -0.54 -19.97 -26.45
C GLU A 63 -0.86 -18.49 -26.75
N SER A 64 -0.48 -17.57 -25.85
CA SER A 64 -0.49 -16.12 -26.12
C SER A 64 0.52 -15.72 -27.22
N LEU A 65 1.61 -16.47 -27.37
CA LEU A 65 2.56 -16.28 -28.46
C LEU A 65 1.91 -16.54 -29.83
N ASN A 66 1.08 -17.57 -29.99
CA ASN A 66 0.42 -17.89 -31.27
C ASN A 66 -0.51 -16.77 -31.76
N PHE A 67 -1.37 -16.24 -30.88
CA PHE A 67 -2.28 -15.14 -31.24
C PHE A 67 -1.54 -13.80 -31.42
N THR A 68 -0.51 -13.55 -30.60
CA THR A 68 0.34 -12.37 -30.75
C THR A 68 1.10 -12.43 -32.08
N GLU A 69 1.62 -13.59 -32.47
CA GLU A 69 2.23 -13.85 -33.78
C GLU A 69 1.22 -13.68 -34.92
N GLU A 70 -0.03 -14.13 -34.74
CA GLU A 70 -1.08 -13.94 -35.73
C GLU A 70 -1.40 -12.45 -35.93
N ILE A 71 -1.53 -11.65 -34.86
CA ILE A 71 -1.73 -10.19 -34.95
C ILE A 71 -0.54 -9.50 -35.64
N LEU A 72 0.68 -9.99 -35.45
CA LEU A 72 1.89 -9.43 -36.06
C LEU A 72 2.06 -9.88 -37.53
N SER A 73 1.54 -11.05 -37.88
CA SER A 73 1.60 -11.62 -39.24
C SER A 73 0.88 -10.74 -40.25
N VAL A 74 1.54 -10.47 -41.38
CA VAL A 74 1.04 -9.56 -42.44
C VAL A 74 -0.18 -10.13 -43.17
N THR A 75 -0.32 -11.46 -43.21
CA THR A 75 -1.34 -12.16 -44.00
C THR A 75 -2.53 -12.66 -43.19
N SER A 76 -2.57 -12.39 -41.88
CA SER A 76 -3.64 -12.91 -41.02
C SER A 76 -4.93 -12.08 -41.10
N PHE A 77 -6.06 -12.77 -41.07
CA PHE A 77 -7.37 -12.13 -40.94
C PHE A 77 -7.53 -11.44 -39.59
N SER A 78 -6.89 -11.97 -38.54
CA SER A 78 -6.86 -11.34 -37.21
C SER A 78 -6.25 -9.94 -37.23
N ARG A 79 -5.11 -9.75 -37.92
CA ARG A 79 -4.50 -8.43 -38.11
C ARG A 79 -5.41 -7.52 -38.93
N GLN A 80 -5.96 -8.02 -40.04
CA GLN A 80 -6.83 -7.22 -40.91
C GLN A 80 -8.08 -6.73 -40.15
N LEU A 81 -8.72 -7.62 -39.40
CA LEU A 81 -9.86 -7.31 -38.53
C LEU A 81 -9.48 -6.28 -37.45
N ALA A 82 -8.32 -6.45 -36.80
CA ALA A 82 -7.83 -5.50 -35.81
C ALA A 82 -7.60 -4.09 -36.39
N GLN A 83 -6.98 -4.01 -37.57
CA GLN A 83 -6.74 -2.74 -38.26
C GLN A 83 -8.04 -2.05 -38.69
N GLN A 84 -8.96 -2.78 -39.32
CA GLN A 84 -10.28 -2.24 -39.71
C GLN A 84 -11.09 -1.80 -38.49
N MET A 85 -10.98 -2.53 -37.37
CA MET A 85 -11.60 -2.14 -36.11
C MET A 85 -11.03 -0.83 -35.55
N ILE A 86 -9.72 -0.62 -35.61
CA ILE A 86 -9.10 0.66 -35.17
C ILE A 86 -9.65 1.82 -36.01
N LEU A 87 -9.68 1.67 -37.33
CA LEU A 87 -10.22 2.68 -38.23
C LEU A 87 -11.71 2.94 -37.96
N ALA A 88 -12.51 1.89 -37.78
CA ALA A 88 -13.92 2.01 -37.44
C ALA A 88 -14.15 2.73 -36.11
N LYS A 89 -13.31 2.48 -35.08
CA LYS A 89 -13.38 3.19 -33.79
C LYS A 89 -13.15 4.69 -33.96
N ALA A 90 -12.20 5.09 -34.82
CA ALA A 90 -12.00 6.50 -35.15
C ALA A 90 -13.26 7.11 -35.77
N TYR A 91 -13.88 6.45 -36.75
CA TYR A 91 -15.12 6.92 -37.36
C TYR A 91 -16.32 6.93 -36.41
N VAL A 92 -16.37 6.07 -35.38
CA VAL A 92 -17.39 6.16 -34.33
C VAL A 92 -17.28 7.47 -33.55
N VAL A 93 -16.06 7.90 -33.21
CA VAL A 93 -15.84 9.17 -32.51
C VAL A 93 -16.28 10.34 -33.40
N ILE A 94 -15.81 10.35 -34.64
CA ILE A 94 -16.15 11.39 -35.63
C ILE A 94 -17.67 11.46 -35.85
N ALA A 95 -18.33 10.31 -36.04
CA ALA A 95 -19.77 10.26 -36.27
C ALA A 95 -20.57 10.78 -35.06
N LYS A 96 -20.13 10.51 -33.82
CA LYS A 96 -20.77 11.02 -32.60
C LYS A 96 -20.66 12.54 -32.48
N GLU A 97 -19.50 13.11 -32.78
CA GLU A 97 -19.27 14.55 -32.72
C GLU A 97 -20.14 15.31 -33.71
N HIS A 98 -20.36 14.73 -34.88
CA HIS A 98 -21.21 15.29 -35.93
C HIS A 98 -22.69 14.90 -35.77
N ASN A 99 -23.11 14.41 -34.60
CA ASN A 99 -24.48 13.97 -34.29
C ASN A 99 -25.05 12.84 -35.19
N ASN A 100 -24.21 12.13 -35.94
CA ASN A 100 -24.62 10.94 -36.71
C ASN A 100 -24.58 9.68 -35.84
N LEU A 101 -25.49 9.64 -34.86
CA LEU A 101 -25.59 8.54 -33.89
C LEU A 101 -25.94 7.20 -34.55
N HIS A 102 -26.65 7.23 -35.68
CA HIS A 102 -27.03 6.02 -36.42
C HIS A 102 -25.80 5.32 -37.00
N LEU A 103 -24.93 6.05 -37.71
CA LEU A 103 -23.68 5.50 -38.24
C LEU A 103 -22.75 5.04 -37.10
N ALA A 104 -22.65 5.83 -36.03
CA ALA A 104 -21.87 5.46 -34.85
C ALA A 104 -22.35 4.13 -34.23
N TRP A 105 -23.66 3.90 -34.19
CA TRP A 105 -24.25 2.64 -33.70
C TRP A 105 -23.96 1.47 -34.65
N GLN A 106 -24.13 1.66 -35.96
CA GLN A 106 -23.83 0.63 -36.97
C GLN A 106 -22.37 0.18 -36.91
N LEU A 107 -21.43 1.14 -36.87
CA LEU A 107 -20.00 0.87 -36.69
C LEU A 107 -19.72 0.17 -35.35
N SER A 108 -20.30 0.65 -34.25
CA SER A 108 -20.12 0.04 -32.91
C SER A 108 -20.60 -1.40 -32.86
N SER A 109 -21.71 -1.73 -33.53
CA SER A 109 -22.24 -3.09 -33.62
C SER A 109 -21.24 -4.03 -34.30
N LYS A 110 -20.69 -3.61 -35.45
CA LYS A 110 -19.71 -4.40 -36.20
C LYS A 110 -18.35 -4.51 -35.50
N ILE A 111 -17.94 -3.46 -34.77
CA ILE A 111 -16.78 -3.51 -33.87
C ILE A 111 -16.96 -4.61 -32.82
N ARG A 112 -18.13 -4.74 -32.20
CA ARG A 112 -18.38 -5.81 -31.21
C ARG A 112 -18.31 -7.21 -31.84
N SER A 113 -18.87 -7.40 -33.04
CA SER A 113 -18.75 -8.67 -33.78
C SER A 113 -17.28 -9.02 -34.06
N CYS A 114 -16.48 -8.03 -34.48
CA CYS A 114 -15.04 -8.19 -34.66
C CYS A 114 -14.32 -8.54 -33.35
N GLN A 115 -14.63 -7.85 -32.24
CA GLN A 115 -14.04 -8.13 -30.92
C GLN A 115 -14.37 -9.54 -30.44
N LEU A 116 -15.60 -10.00 -30.65
CA LEU A 116 -16.02 -11.35 -30.28
C LEU A 116 -15.24 -12.42 -31.06
N LEU A 117 -15.06 -12.23 -32.37
CA LEU A 117 -14.31 -13.17 -33.21
C LEU A 117 -12.82 -13.22 -32.81
N LEU A 118 -12.19 -12.06 -32.60
CA LEU A 118 -10.80 -11.99 -32.13
C LEU A 118 -10.65 -12.60 -30.72
N SER A 119 -11.63 -12.38 -29.83
CA SER A 119 -11.64 -12.98 -28.50
C SER A 119 -11.80 -14.50 -28.56
N LYS A 120 -12.62 -15.02 -29.49
CA LYS A 120 -12.77 -16.46 -29.72
C LYS A 120 -11.42 -17.06 -30.13
N ALA A 121 -10.78 -16.51 -31.16
CA ALA A 121 -9.47 -16.96 -31.62
C ALA A 121 -8.39 -16.91 -30.53
N ALA A 122 -8.36 -15.84 -29.72
CA ALA A 122 -7.43 -15.72 -28.60
C ALA A 122 -7.67 -16.75 -27.48
N MET A 123 -8.92 -17.20 -27.29
CA MET A 123 -9.27 -18.20 -26.28
C MET A 123 -9.09 -19.64 -26.78
N THR A 124 -9.25 -19.90 -28.08
CA THR A 124 -9.13 -21.24 -28.66
C THR A 124 -7.73 -21.54 -29.19
N GLY A 125 -6.90 -20.51 -29.42
CA GLY A 125 -5.59 -20.65 -30.06
C GLY A 125 -5.68 -21.03 -31.54
N GLU A 126 -6.89 -21.00 -32.12
CA GLU A 126 -7.14 -21.32 -33.54
C GLU A 126 -7.15 -20.03 -34.38
N PRO A 127 -6.55 -20.05 -35.58
CA PRO A 127 -6.49 -18.88 -36.45
C PRO A 127 -7.88 -18.52 -36.96
N VAL A 128 -8.12 -17.22 -37.18
CA VAL A 128 -9.40 -16.76 -37.74
C VAL A 128 -9.54 -17.23 -39.18
N THR A 129 -10.62 -17.94 -39.48
CA THR A 129 -10.89 -18.46 -40.83
C THR A 129 -11.46 -17.37 -41.75
N LEU A 130 -11.27 -17.55 -43.07
CA LEU A 130 -11.81 -16.65 -44.08
C LEU A 130 -13.35 -16.56 -44.00
N GLU A 131 -14.03 -17.69 -43.80
CA GLU A 131 -15.50 -17.76 -43.75
C GLU A 131 -16.09 -16.94 -42.60
N GLU A 132 -15.39 -16.89 -41.45
CA GLU A 132 -15.79 -16.11 -40.29
C GLU A 132 -15.44 -14.62 -40.46
N ALA A 133 -14.28 -14.31 -41.05
CA ALA A 133 -13.78 -12.95 -41.19
C ALA A 133 -14.45 -12.15 -42.32
N GLU A 134 -14.64 -12.77 -43.49
CA GLU A 134 -15.14 -12.13 -44.71
C GLU A 134 -16.44 -11.32 -44.51
N PRO A 135 -17.51 -11.85 -43.87
CA PRO A 135 -18.75 -11.08 -43.71
C PRO A 135 -18.58 -9.87 -42.78
N ILE A 136 -17.71 -9.97 -41.77
CA ILE A 136 -17.41 -8.87 -40.85
C ILE A 136 -16.59 -7.81 -41.58
N ILE A 137 -15.54 -8.21 -42.30
CA ILE A 137 -14.68 -7.31 -43.07
C ILE A 137 -15.52 -6.55 -44.11
N LYS A 138 -16.27 -7.26 -44.97
CA LYS A 138 -17.12 -6.61 -46.01
C LYS A 138 -18.08 -5.60 -45.40
N SER A 139 -18.78 -5.98 -44.34
CA SER A 139 -19.74 -5.10 -43.68
C SER A 139 -19.07 -3.88 -43.03
N LEU A 140 -17.90 -4.06 -42.42
CA LEU A 140 -17.18 -2.97 -41.75
C LEU A 140 -16.58 -2.00 -42.78
N THR A 141 -15.98 -2.54 -43.84
CA THR A 141 -15.46 -1.76 -44.97
C THR A 141 -16.56 -0.95 -45.65
N ALA A 142 -17.75 -1.51 -45.88
CA ALA A 142 -18.88 -0.77 -46.45
C ALA A 142 -19.30 0.42 -45.56
N LEU A 143 -19.32 0.24 -44.24
CA LEU A 143 -19.64 1.33 -43.30
C LEU A 143 -18.53 2.39 -43.24
N ILE A 144 -17.27 1.99 -43.35
CA ILE A 144 -16.13 2.91 -43.42
C ILE A 144 -16.18 3.76 -44.69
N PHE A 145 -16.46 3.16 -45.85
CA PHE A 145 -16.66 3.91 -47.09
C PHE A 145 -17.82 4.90 -46.98
N LYS A 146 -18.95 4.47 -46.39
CA LYS A 146 -20.08 5.37 -46.11
C LYS A 146 -19.68 6.52 -45.18
N ALA A 147 -18.79 6.28 -44.20
CA ALA A 147 -18.29 7.32 -43.31
C ALA A 147 -17.36 8.30 -44.04
N GLN A 148 -16.55 7.82 -45.00
CA GLN A 148 -15.67 8.65 -45.82
C GLN A 148 -16.46 9.60 -46.75
N ASP A 149 -17.55 9.10 -47.33
CA ASP A 149 -18.41 9.85 -48.27
C ASP A 149 -19.14 11.03 -47.61
N ILE A 150 -19.27 11.04 -46.28
CA ILE A 150 -19.93 12.12 -45.52
C ILE A 150 -19.08 13.42 -45.49
N HIS A 151 -17.84 13.41 -46.02
CA HIS A 151 -16.97 14.58 -46.18
C HIS A 151 -16.84 15.44 -44.91
N TYR A 152 -16.48 14.80 -43.78
CA TYR A 152 -16.20 15.51 -42.54
C TYR A 152 -15.11 16.58 -42.74
N ASP A 153 -15.24 17.73 -42.08
CA ASP A 153 -14.18 18.73 -42.05
C ASP A 153 -12.94 18.13 -41.39
N ILE A 154 -11.95 17.80 -42.21
CA ILE A 154 -10.72 17.12 -41.81
C ILE A 154 -9.94 17.99 -40.82
N ALA A 155 -9.97 19.32 -40.98
CA ALA A 155 -9.24 20.22 -40.09
C ALA A 155 -9.86 20.21 -38.68
N THR A 156 -11.19 20.34 -38.60
CA THR A 156 -11.93 20.23 -37.33
C THR A 156 -11.74 18.85 -36.70
N THR A 157 -11.81 17.79 -37.51
CA THR A 157 -11.62 16.41 -37.04
C THR A 157 -10.22 16.19 -36.44
N ILE A 158 -9.16 16.69 -37.09
CA ILE A 158 -7.78 16.58 -36.59
C ILE A 158 -7.62 17.33 -35.27
N VAL A 159 -8.14 18.56 -35.17
CA VAL A 159 -8.06 19.37 -33.94
C VAL A 159 -8.78 18.68 -32.78
N THR A 160 -9.96 18.12 -33.04
CA THR A 160 -10.72 17.41 -32.00
C THR A 160 -10.06 16.09 -31.61
N MET A 161 -9.53 15.32 -32.55
CA MET A 161 -8.74 14.12 -32.21
C MET A 161 -7.52 14.47 -31.36
N LYS A 162 -6.82 15.57 -31.66
CA LYS A 162 -5.68 16.03 -30.87
C LYS A 162 -6.09 16.36 -29.43
N SER A 163 -7.23 17.03 -29.22
CA SER A 163 -7.71 17.33 -27.87
C SER A 163 -8.09 16.06 -27.09
N HIS A 164 -8.70 15.07 -27.76
CA HIS A 164 -8.96 13.75 -27.15
C HIS A 164 -7.68 13.01 -26.77
N ILE A 165 -6.65 13.04 -27.61
CA ILE A 165 -5.34 12.44 -27.33
C ILE A 165 -4.74 13.09 -26.08
N GLN A 166 -4.72 14.42 -26.02
CA GLN A 166 -4.19 15.15 -24.87
C GLN A 166 -4.98 14.81 -23.59
N ALA A 167 -6.32 14.79 -23.65
CA ALA A 167 -7.15 14.41 -22.51
C ALA A 167 -6.94 12.95 -22.05
N LEU A 168 -6.64 12.04 -22.98
CA LEU A 168 -6.29 10.65 -22.66
C LEU A 168 -4.90 10.55 -22.04
N GLU A 169 -3.93 11.30 -22.54
CA GLU A 169 -2.58 11.38 -22.00
C GLU A 169 -2.58 11.93 -20.57
N GLU A 170 -3.30 13.03 -20.33
CA GLU A 170 -3.47 13.59 -18.99
C GLU A 170 -4.10 12.58 -18.02
N ARG A 171 -5.12 11.84 -18.47
CA ARG A 171 -5.75 10.78 -17.66
C ARG A 171 -4.79 9.62 -17.37
N ALA A 172 -3.99 9.19 -18.36
CA ALA A 172 -3.01 8.13 -18.20
C ALA A 172 -1.89 8.53 -17.23
N ASN A 173 -1.42 9.77 -17.33
CA ASN A 173 -0.44 10.33 -16.41
C ASN A 173 -1.00 10.41 -14.97
N ALA A 174 -2.23 10.90 -14.80
CA ALA A 174 -2.89 10.93 -13.49
C ALA A 174 -3.04 9.52 -12.88
N ALA A 175 -3.44 8.52 -13.68
CA ALA A 175 -3.53 7.14 -13.23
C ALA A 175 -2.16 6.55 -12.85
N THR A 176 -1.11 6.88 -13.60
CA THR A 176 0.27 6.44 -13.31
C THR A 176 0.78 7.03 -11.99
N VAL A 177 0.57 8.33 -11.77
CA VAL A 177 0.90 9.01 -10.50
C VAL A 177 0.14 8.37 -9.35
N GLN A 178 -1.17 8.16 -9.50
CA GLN A 178 -2.00 7.52 -8.48
C GLN A 178 -1.54 6.09 -8.16
N SER A 179 -1.17 5.31 -9.18
CA SER A 179 -0.62 3.96 -9.01
C SER A 179 0.68 3.97 -8.21
N ALA A 180 1.59 4.90 -8.51
CA ALA A 180 2.84 5.06 -7.76
C ALA A 180 2.58 5.40 -6.27
N VAL A 181 1.64 6.30 -6.00
CA VAL A 181 1.24 6.67 -4.63
C VAL A 181 0.67 5.47 -3.88
N PHE A 182 -0.22 4.69 -4.49
CA PHE A 182 -0.75 3.47 -3.88
C PHE A 182 0.34 2.42 -3.65
N GLY A 183 1.28 2.28 -4.58
CA GLY A 183 2.45 1.42 -4.41
C GLY A 183 3.27 1.80 -3.18
N GLN A 184 3.52 3.10 -2.98
CA GLN A 184 4.22 3.59 -1.79
C GLN A 184 3.41 3.34 -0.51
N LEU A 185 2.12 3.66 -0.50
CA LEU A 185 1.25 3.43 0.66
C LEU A 185 1.18 1.95 1.03
N ALA A 186 1.09 1.05 0.05
CA ALA A 186 1.08 -0.39 0.27
C ALA A 186 2.43 -0.89 0.82
N ALA A 187 3.56 -0.34 0.35
CA ALA A 187 4.89 -0.69 0.84
C ALA A 187 5.15 -0.18 2.27
N GLU A 188 4.53 0.93 2.68
CA GLU A 188 4.67 1.53 4.01
C GLU A 188 3.59 1.07 5.00
N ALA A 189 2.50 0.47 4.53
CA ALA A 189 1.43 -0.01 5.37
C ALA A 189 1.88 -1.17 6.27
N LEU A 190 1.62 -1.03 7.58
CA LEU A 190 1.80 -2.13 8.52
C LEU A 190 0.64 -3.14 8.37
N PRO A 191 0.93 -4.45 8.34
CA PRO A 191 -0.10 -5.47 8.46
C PRO A 191 -0.98 -5.23 9.70
N LYS A 192 -2.28 -5.49 9.59
CA LYS A 192 -3.25 -5.25 10.68
C LYS A 192 -2.85 -5.94 11.98
N SER A 193 -2.27 -7.14 11.91
CA SER A 193 -1.77 -7.88 13.07
C SER A 193 -0.70 -7.10 13.83
N LEU A 194 0.24 -6.49 13.12
CA LEU A 194 1.29 -5.66 13.73
C LEU A 194 0.73 -4.37 14.33
N HIS A 195 -0.25 -3.77 13.66
CA HIS A 195 -0.96 -2.63 14.21
C HIS A 195 -1.69 -2.99 15.51
N CYS A 196 -2.41 -4.11 15.54
CA CYS A 196 -3.09 -4.60 16.74
C CYS A 196 -2.10 -4.90 17.89
N LEU A 197 -0.91 -5.41 17.58
CA LEU A 197 0.15 -5.60 18.58
C LEU A 197 0.56 -4.27 19.22
N ASN A 198 0.84 -3.25 18.42
CA ASN A 198 1.18 -1.92 18.95
C ASN A 198 0.06 -1.34 19.83
N VAL A 199 -1.19 -1.41 19.38
CA VAL A 199 -2.34 -0.93 20.17
C VAL A 199 -2.47 -1.68 21.48
N LYS A 200 -2.26 -3.00 21.48
CA LYS A 200 -2.27 -3.82 22.69
C LYS A 200 -1.16 -3.39 23.66
N LEU A 201 0.08 -3.22 23.18
CA LEU A 201 1.20 -2.80 24.01
C LEU A 201 0.99 -1.41 24.64
N VAL A 202 0.47 -0.45 23.87
CA VAL A 202 0.08 0.86 24.41
C VAL A 202 -1.00 0.70 25.49
N THR A 203 -1.98 -0.17 25.25
CA THR A 203 -3.03 -0.45 26.23
C THR A 203 -2.46 -1.05 27.52
N ASP A 204 -1.52 -1.98 27.41
CA ASP A 204 -0.85 -2.62 28.54
C ASP A 204 -0.03 -1.60 29.33
N TRP A 205 0.73 -0.73 28.65
CA TRP A 205 1.47 0.38 29.28
C TRP A 205 0.58 1.30 30.11
N LEU A 206 -0.62 1.63 29.61
CA LEU A 206 -1.55 2.51 30.30
C LEU A 206 -2.25 1.82 31.48
N LYS A 207 -2.58 0.55 31.34
CA LYS A 207 -3.39 -0.22 32.31
C LYS A 207 -2.60 -0.86 33.43
N VAL A 208 -1.35 -1.27 33.19
CA VAL A 208 -0.54 -2.04 34.14
C VAL A 208 0.38 -1.12 34.94
N PRO A 209 0.10 -0.82 36.23
CA PRO A 209 0.88 0.14 37.00
C PRO A 209 2.31 -0.32 37.27
N SER A 210 2.53 -1.62 37.43
CA SER A 210 3.87 -2.20 37.68
C SER A 210 4.85 -1.93 36.54
N LEU A 211 4.39 -1.81 35.29
CA LEU A 211 5.25 -1.40 34.17
C LEU A 211 5.78 0.03 34.37
N ARG A 212 4.97 0.93 34.93
CA ARG A 212 5.43 2.31 35.21
C ARG A 212 6.44 2.33 36.33
N GLU A 213 6.23 1.57 37.39
CA GLU A 213 7.18 1.42 38.51
C GLU A 213 8.52 0.88 38.01
N LEU A 214 8.52 -0.23 37.26
CA LEU A 214 9.72 -0.80 36.64
C LEU A 214 10.41 0.17 35.68
N SER A 215 9.64 0.99 34.94
CA SER A 215 10.21 2.04 34.09
C SER A 215 10.97 3.07 34.90
N HIS A 216 10.44 3.51 36.05
CA HIS A 216 11.11 4.50 36.91
C HIS A 216 12.38 3.93 37.52
N GLU A 217 12.35 2.67 37.98
CA GLU A 217 13.54 1.96 38.48
C GLU A 217 14.62 1.87 37.40
N ARG A 218 14.24 1.46 36.18
CA ARG A 218 15.19 1.30 35.08
C ARG A 218 15.79 2.62 34.62
N LYS A 219 14.99 3.70 34.55
CA LYS A 219 15.46 5.07 34.20
C LYS A 219 16.51 5.59 35.19
N ASN A 220 16.48 5.15 36.45
CA ASN A 220 17.41 5.58 37.49
C ASN A 220 18.60 4.62 37.67
N SER A 221 18.77 3.63 36.79
CA SER A 221 19.85 2.67 36.89
C SER A 221 21.21 3.34 36.63
N PRO A 222 22.22 3.16 37.51
CA PRO A 222 23.56 3.71 37.29
C PRO A 222 24.27 3.07 36.10
N ARG A 223 23.79 1.91 35.63
CA ARG A 223 24.33 1.23 34.44
C ARG A 223 24.11 2.03 33.15
N LEU A 224 23.17 2.98 33.15
CA LEU A 224 22.89 3.79 31.97
C LEU A 224 24.01 4.78 31.63
N THR A 225 24.88 5.09 32.61
CA THR A 225 25.96 6.07 32.48
C THR A 225 27.34 5.48 32.80
N ASP A 226 27.43 4.16 33.00
CA ASP A 226 28.67 3.47 33.33
C ASP A 226 29.52 3.20 32.08
N ASN A 227 30.53 4.03 31.87
CA ASN A 227 31.45 3.95 30.73
C ASN A 227 32.24 2.63 30.60
N ASN A 228 32.17 1.73 31.59
CA ASN A 228 32.75 0.38 31.48
C ASN A 228 31.85 -0.61 30.72
N LEU A 229 30.59 -0.23 30.44
CA LEU A 229 29.64 -1.05 29.69
C LEU A 229 29.64 -0.69 28.20
N TYR A 230 29.09 -1.57 27.37
CA TYR A 230 28.97 -1.34 25.95
C TYR A 230 27.62 -0.68 25.63
N HIS A 231 27.65 0.62 25.35
CA HIS A 231 26.47 1.40 25.04
C HIS A 231 26.15 1.40 23.54
N PHE A 232 24.90 1.08 23.21
CA PHE A 232 24.34 1.11 21.87
C PHE A 232 23.18 2.09 21.81
N CYS A 233 23.11 2.91 20.76
CA CYS A 233 21.99 3.82 20.54
C CYS A 233 21.16 3.38 19.33
N LEU A 234 19.83 3.40 19.49
CA LEU A 234 18.86 3.04 18.46
C LEU A 234 17.79 4.15 18.35
N PHE A 235 17.63 4.68 17.14
CA PHE A 235 16.55 5.62 16.81
C PHE A 235 15.49 4.89 15.98
N SER A 236 14.34 4.57 16.58
CA SER A 236 13.33 3.75 15.92
C SER A 236 11.94 3.95 16.52
N ASP A 237 10.94 3.84 15.67
CA ASP A 237 9.51 3.84 15.96
C ASP A 237 8.87 2.45 15.74
N ASN A 238 9.66 1.44 15.38
CA ASN A 238 9.19 0.08 15.12
C ASN A 238 9.65 -0.88 16.23
N VAL A 239 8.71 -1.29 17.09
CA VAL A 239 8.96 -2.17 18.24
C VAL A 239 9.63 -3.47 17.84
N LEU A 240 9.12 -4.14 16.80
CA LEU A 240 9.64 -5.44 16.38
C LEU A 240 11.03 -5.34 15.75
N ALA A 241 11.25 -4.35 14.89
CA ALA A 241 12.56 -4.14 14.28
C ALA A 241 13.62 -3.90 15.37
N THR A 242 13.33 -3.01 16.32
CA THR A 242 14.22 -2.75 17.47
C THR A 242 14.43 -4.00 18.31
N SER A 243 13.37 -4.78 18.57
CA SER A 243 13.48 -6.03 19.33
C SER A 243 14.34 -7.07 18.64
N VAL A 244 14.25 -7.21 17.32
CA VAL A 244 15.07 -8.15 16.54
C VAL A 244 16.54 -7.74 16.57
N VAL A 245 16.81 -6.44 16.41
CA VAL A 245 18.19 -5.91 16.50
C VAL A 245 18.76 -6.20 17.88
N ILE A 246 18.06 -5.85 18.96
CA ILE A 246 18.55 -6.08 20.34
C ILE A 246 18.70 -7.57 20.62
N ASN A 247 17.69 -8.38 20.30
CA ASN A 247 17.74 -9.81 20.57
C ASN A 247 18.86 -10.53 19.78
N SER A 248 19.07 -10.17 18.51
CA SER A 248 20.20 -10.72 17.73
C SER A 248 21.55 -10.30 18.31
N THR A 249 21.70 -9.03 18.67
CA THR A 249 22.91 -8.48 19.32
C THR A 249 23.23 -9.23 20.62
N VAL A 250 22.22 -9.41 21.46
CA VAL A 250 22.30 -10.11 22.76
C VAL A 250 22.58 -11.59 22.59
N CYS A 251 21.97 -12.23 21.58
CA CYS A 251 22.18 -13.65 21.31
C CYS A 251 23.58 -13.96 20.80
N ASN A 252 24.20 -13.02 20.08
CA ASN A 252 25.52 -13.18 19.46
C ASN A 252 26.67 -12.56 20.29
N ALA A 253 26.39 -12.13 21.53
CA ALA A 253 27.40 -11.54 22.40
C ALA A 253 27.84 -12.53 23.49
N ASP A 254 29.15 -12.59 23.76
CA ASP A 254 29.74 -13.44 24.80
C ASP A 254 29.33 -12.98 26.22
N HIS A 255 29.14 -11.67 26.40
CA HIS A 255 28.78 -11.07 27.69
C HIS A 255 27.55 -10.16 27.58
N PRO A 256 26.33 -10.72 27.42
CA PRO A 256 25.12 -9.94 27.18
C PRO A 256 24.78 -8.93 28.30
N LYS A 257 25.14 -9.27 29.54
CA LYS A 257 24.93 -8.38 30.71
C LYS A 257 25.73 -7.08 30.63
N GLN A 258 26.83 -7.05 29.86
CA GLN A 258 27.64 -5.84 29.69
C GLN A 258 27.07 -4.90 28.61
N LEU A 259 25.99 -5.28 27.92
CA LEU A 259 25.37 -4.47 26.89
C LEU A 259 24.29 -3.56 27.48
N VAL A 260 24.30 -2.30 27.04
CA VAL A 260 23.30 -1.29 27.37
C VAL A 260 22.75 -0.73 26.06
N PHE A 261 21.44 -0.81 25.88
CA PHE A 261 20.75 -0.29 24.70
C PHE A 261 19.93 0.92 25.08
N HIS A 262 20.18 2.05 24.43
CA HIS A 262 19.40 3.26 24.54
C HIS A 262 18.55 3.43 23.30
N ILE A 263 17.24 3.31 23.46
CA ILE A 263 16.26 3.45 22.39
C ILE A 263 15.63 4.83 22.53
N VAL A 264 15.65 5.63 21.46
CA VAL A 264 14.88 6.87 21.39
C VAL A 264 13.79 6.72 20.33
N THR A 265 12.56 7.03 20.73
CA THR A 265 11.34 6.90 19.93
C THR A 265 10.48 8.18 20.03
N ASN A 266 9.47 8.28 19.17
CA ASN A 266 8.44 9.33 19.27
C ASN A 266 7.40 9.01 20.36
N GLY A 267 6.61 10.01 20.77
CA GLY A 267 5.61 9.85 21.83
C GLY A 267 4.52 8.84 21.50
N ILE A 268 4.14 8.72 20.22
CA ILE A 268 3.13 7.76 19.76
C ILE A 268 3.55 6.32 20.06
N ASN A 269 4.82 5.96 19.78
CA ASN A 269 5.30 4.59 19.98
C ASN A 269 5.98 4.37 21.35
N TYR A 270 6.18 5.43 22.14
CA TYR A 270 6.86 5.36 23.44
C TYR A 270 6.21 4.35 24.39
N GLY A 271 4.87 4.40 24.55
CA GLY A 271 4.16 3.44 25.41
C GLY A 271 4.32 1.99 24.95
N ALA A 272 4.25 1.74 23.63
CA ALA A 272 4.42 0.39 23.08
C ALA A 272 5.84 -0.14 23.31
N MET A 273 6.86 0.70 23.06
CA MET A 273 8.26 0.38 23.31
C MET A 273 8.52 0.08 24.79
N GLN A 274 8.02 0.93 25.69
CA GLN A 274 8.15 0.69 27.14
C GLN A 274 7.54 -0.64 27.55
N ALA A 275 6.27 -0.90 27.20
CA ALA A 275 5.62 -2.16 27.55
C ALA A 275 6.39 -3.38 27.01
N TRP A 276 6.86 -3.34 25.76
CA TRP A 276 7.61 -4.44 25.16
C TRP A 276 8.94 -4.70 25.89
N PHE A 277 9.79 -3.67 26.06
CA PHE A 277 11.13 -3.85 26.61
C PHE A 277 11.17 -4.03 28.14
N LEU A 278 10.09 -3.70 28.83
CA LEU A 278 9.91 -4.01 30.25
C LEU A 278 9.35 -5.42 30.48
N SER A 279 8.51 -5.91 29.57
CA SER A 279 7.89 -7.24 29.68
C SER A 279 8.77 -8.39 29.17
N ASN A 280 9.82 -8.09 28.41
CA ASN A 280 10.74 -9.08 27.86
C ASN A 280 12.12 -8.98 28.52
N ASP A 281 12.74 -10.13 28.78
CA ASP A 281 14.14 -10.22 29.21
C ASP A 281 15.07 -10.41 28.00
N PHE A 282 16.23 -9.78 28.06
CA PHE A 282 17.27 -9.81 27.02
C PHE A 282 18.57 -10.37 27.59
N LYS A 283 18.51 -11.53 28.25
CA LYS A 283 19.64 -12.20 28.92
C LYS A 283 20.38 -11.29 29.91
N GLY A 284 19.63 -10.41 30.58
CA GLY A 284 20.17 -9.42 31.52
C GLY A 284 20.86 -8.20 30.90
N ALA A 285 20.76 -7.98 29.58
CA ALA A 285 21.15 -6.71 28.97
C ALA A 285 20.25 -5.57 29.46
N THR A 286 20.80 -4.37 29.61
CA THR A 286 20.04 -3.20 30.06
C THR A 286 19.41 -2.49 28.85
N VAL A 287 18.12 -2.18 28.89
CA VAL A 287 17.42 -1.50 27.79
C VAL A 287 16.65 -0.28 28.29
N GLU A 288 17.07 0.91 27.92
CA GLU A 288 16.40 2.18 28.18
C GLU A 288 15.57 2.61 26.97
N VAL A 289 14.37 3.14 27.23
CA VAL A 289 13.51 3.77 26.23
C VAL A 289 13.28 5.22 26.63
N GLN A 290 13.62 6.15 25.74
CA GLN A 290 13.42 7.59 25.88
C GLN A 290 12.43 8.12 24.84
N ASN A 291 11.64 9.11 25.24
CA ASN A 291 10.74 9.82 24.35
C ASN A 291 11.42 11.09 23.86
N ILE A 292 11.48 11.29 22.54
CA ILE A 292 12.01 12.50 21.93
C ILE A 292 11.28 13.77 22.38
N GLU A 293 9.99 13.68 22.70
CA GLU A 293 9.20 14.84 23.16
C GLU A 293 9.64 15.34 24.55
N GLU A 294 10.37 14.52 25.31
CA GLU A 294 10.97 14.92 26.59
C GLU A 294 12.27 15.74 26.41
N PHE A 295 12.79 15.87 25.17
CA PHE A 295 14.00 16.63 24.87
C PHE A 295 13.69 18.11 24.68
N HIS A 296 13.55 18.83 25.79
CA HIS A 296 13.24 20.28 25.80
C HIS A 296 14.25 21.15 25.02
N TRP A 297 15.50 20.71 24.91
CA TRP A 297 16.54 21.38 24.15
C TRP A 297 16.35 21.25 22.62
N LEU A 298 15.66 20.19 22.15
CA LEU A 298 15.42 19.93 20.74
C LEU A 298 14.19 20.70 20.23
N ASN A 299 14.36 22.01 20.05
CA ASN A 299 13.32 22.92 19.59
C ASN A 299 13.70 23.62 18.27
N ALA A 300 12.77 24.42 17.72
CA ALA A 300 12.96 25.12 16.44
C ALA A 300 14.10 26.15 16.44
N SER A 301 14.51 26.65 17.60
CA SER A 301 15.64 27.57 17.72
C SER A 301 16.98 26.83 17.64
N TYR A 302 17.01 25.56 18.04
CA TYR A 302 18.22 24.76 18.11
C TYR A 302 18.41 23.83 16.90
N SER A 303 17.33 23.23 16.39
CA SER A 303 17.39 22.28 15.27
C SER A 303 16.76 22.86 14.00
N PRO A 304 17.53 22.98 12.89
CA PRO A 304 16.99 23.37 11.59
C PRO A 304 15.88 22.44 11.10
N VAL A 305 15.99 21.14 11.40
CA VAL A 305 14.99 20.12 11.02
C VAL A 305 13.68 20.36 11.75
N VAL A 306 13.74 20.67 13.06
CA VAL A 306 12.54 21.03 13.84
C VAL A 306 11.93 22.34 13.32
N LYS A 307 12.76 23.34 13.01
CA LYS A 307 12.31 24.60 12.40
C LYS A 307 11.58 24.36 11.08
N GLN A 308 12.12 23.50 10.23
CA GLN A 308 11.48 23.10 8.98
C GLN A 308 10.17 22.38 9.27
N LEU A 309 10.16 21.39 10.17
CA LEU A 309 8.94 20.71 10.61
C LEU A 309 7.86 21.66 11.16
N HIS A 310 8.17 22.86 11.64
CA HIS A 310 7.17 23.86 12.05
C HIS A 310 6.68 24.74 10.91
N ASN A 311 7.37 24.78 9.78
CA ASN A 311 6.98 25.57 8.61
C ASN A 311 5.84 24.87 7.84
N PRO A 312 4.65 25.51 7.71
CA PRO A 312 3.49 24.92 7.03
C PRO A 312 3.73 24.62 5.56
N ASP A 313 4.53 25.42 4.85
CA ASP A 313 4.84 25.22 3.44
C ASP A 313 5.66 23.94 3.24
N SER A 314 6.64 23.72 4.12
CA SER A 314 7.43 22.50 4.09
C SER A 314 6.62 21.27 4.51
N ARG A 315 5.72 21.39 5.49
CA ARG A 315 4.81 20.29 5.84
C ARG A 315 3.94 19.91 4.65
N THR A 316 3.42 20.91 3.94
CA THR A 316 2.59 20.68 2.76
C THR A 316 3.40 20.04 1.64
N PHE A 317 4.66 20.44 1.47
CA PHE A 317 5.56 19.84 0.47
C PHE A 317 5.87 18.36 0.74
N TYR A 318 6.13 17.99 2.00
CA TYR A 318 6.54 16.61 2.37
C TYR A 318 5.40 15.69 2.80
N PHE A 319 4.31 16.23 3.37
CA PHE A 319 3.18 15.47 3.93
C PHE A 319 1.83 15.83 3.27
N GLY A 320 1.79 16.76 2.33
CA GLY A 320 0.54 17.18 1.67
C GLY A 320 0.00 16.14 0.69
N LEU A 321 -1.32 16.00 0.64
CA LEU A 321 -2.07 15.12 -0.27
C LEU A 321 -2.09 15.62 -1.73
N TYR A 322 -1.67 16.85 -1.99
CA TYR A 322 -1.63 17.43 -3.33
C TYR A 322 -0.28 17.18 -3.99
N HIS A 323 -0.24 16.09 -4.75
CA HIS A 323 0.83 15.80 -5.69
C HIS A 323 0.70 16.76 -6.87
N ASP A 324 1.45 17.86 -6.82
CA ASP A 324 1.69 18.65 -8.02
C ASP A 324 2.42 17.74 -9.02
N VAL A 325 1.83 17.59 -10.21
CA VAL A 325 2.21 16.62 -11.24
C VAL A 325 3.65 16.81 -11.72
N ASN A 326 4.24 17.97 -11.42
CA ASN A 326 5.58 18.38 -11.85
C ASN A 326 6.70 18.15 -10.81
N ALA A 327 6.39 17.67 -9.60
CA ALA A 327 7.42 17.46 -8.57
C ALA A 327 7.89 16.00 -8.52
N GLU A 328 9.21 15.79 -8.57
CA GLU A 328 9.80 14.45 -8.50
C GLU A 328 9.35 13.68 -7.23
N PRO A 329 8.75 12.48 -7.36
CA PRO A 329 8.24 11.71 -6.21
C PRO A 329 9.32 11.36 -5.18
N LYS A 330 10.59 11.25 -5.61
CA LYS A 330 11.72 10.89 -4.74
C LYS A 330 12.05 11.98 -3.72
N ILE A 331 11.75 13.24 -4.01
CA ILE A 331 12.12 14.40 -3.17
C ILE A 331 11.07 14.65 -2.05
N ARG A 332 9.84 14.14 -2.21
CA ARG A 332 8.74 14.29 -1.24
C ARG A 332 8.57 13.07 -0.33
N ASN A 333 9.67 12.46 0.11
CA ASN A 333 9.57 11.34 1.06
C ASN A 333 9.46 11.89 2.51
N PRO A 334 8.38 11.60 3.26
CA PRO A 334 8.22 12.06 4.64
C PRO A 334 9.34 11.56 5.57
N LYS A 335 10.06 10.50 5.20
CA LYS A 335 11.25 10.01 5.92
C LYS A 335 12.39 11.05 5.99
N TYR A 336 12.46 12.00 5.06
CA TYR A 336 13.46 13.08 5.09
C TYR A 336 13.21 14.10 6.19
N LEU A 337 11.96 14.31 6.59
CA LEU A 337 11.61 15.16 7.73
C LEU A 337 11.34 14.37 9.01
N TYR A 338 11.54 13.05 8.99
CA TYR A 338 11.30 12.24 10.18
C TYR A 338 12.38 12.48 11.22
N LEU A 339 12.02 13.17 12.30
CA LEU A 339 12.97 13.71 13.28
C LEU A 339 13.88 12.64 13.91
N LEU A 340 13.38 11.41 14.12
CA LEU A 340 14.18 10.29 14.61
C LEU A 340 15.40 9.98 13.74
N ASN A 341 15.33 10.21 12.43
CA ASN A 341 16.46 9.93 11.52
C ASN A 341 17.60 10.95 11.68
N HIS A 342 17.30 12.14 12.22
CA HIS A 342 18.25 13.22 12.41
C HIS A 342 18.88 13.24 13.81
N LEU A 343 18.33 12.46 14.75
CA LEU A 343 18.87 12.37 16.12
C LEU A 343 20.31 11.87 16.20
N ARG A 344 20.80 11.18 15.17
CA ARG A 344 22.20 10.75 15.07
C ARG A 344 23.19 11.91 15.18
N PHE A 345 22.79 13.11 14.79
CA PHE A 345 23.64 14.30 14.87
C PHE A 345 23.64 14.93 16.26
N TYR A 346 22.73 14.51 17.13
CA TYR A 346 22.57 15.03 18.48
C TYR A 346 22.92 14.01 19.57
N ILE A 347 23.62 12.93 19.22
CA ILE A 347 24.05 11.90 20.20
C ILE A 347 24.83 12.51 21.38
N PRO A 348 25.79 13.44 21.17
CA PRO A 348 26.50 14.07 22.28
C PRO A 348 25.58 14.85 23.23
N GLU A 349 24.53 15.48 22.71
CA GLU A 349 23.54 16.21 23.51
C GLU A 349 22.56 15.28 24.23
N ILE A 350 22.24 14.12 23.62
CA ILE A 350 21.37 13.10 24.24
C ILE A 350 22.13 12.35 25.34
N TYR A 351 23.40 12.00 25.12
CA TYR A 351 24.23 11.22 26.05
C TYR A 351 25.56 11.89 26.38
N PRO A 352 25.57 13.08 27.02
CA PRO A 352 26.80 13.84 27.28
C PRO A 352 27.74 13.18 28.30
N GLN A 353 27.25 12.20 29.07
CA GLN A 353 28.02 11.52 30.12
C GLN A 353 28.75 10.26 29.62
N LEU A 354 28.48 9.84 28.37
CA LEU A 354 29.06 8.64 27.79
C LEU A 354 30.28 9.00 26.92
N GLU A 355 31.41 8.34 27.17
CA GLU A 355 32.64 8.50 26.40
C GLU A 355 32.58 7.75 25.07
N LYS A 356 31.91 6.59 25.05
CA LYS A 356 31.83 5.71 23.88
C LYS A 356 30.41 5.21 23.69
N LEU A 357 29.89 5.36 22.47
CA LEU A 357 28.56 4.90 22.11
C LEU A 357 28.53 4.41 20.67
N LYS A 358 27.96 3.22 20.45
CA LYS A 358 27.82 2.62 19.13
C LYS A 358 26.43 2.89 18.57
N LEU A 359 26.36 3.64 17.47
CA LEU A 359 25.10 3.86 16.77
C LEU A 359 24.72 2.64 15.92
N VAL A 360 23.52 2.10 16.12
CA VAL A 360 22.95 1.05 15.26
C VAL A 360 21.91 1.68 14.33
N LEU A 361 22.19 1.68 13.02
CA LEU A 361 21.34 2.31 12.02
C LEU A 361 20.11 1.44 11.66
N LYS A 362 18.98 2.09 11.36
CA LYS A 362 17.67 1.48 11.03
C LYS A 362 17.67 0.36 9.96
N HIS A 363 18.72 0.24 9.16
CA HIS A 363 18.79 -0.74 8.06
C HIS A 363 19.48 -2.07 8.44
N PHE A 364 19.92 -2.25 9.68
CA PHE A 364 20.54 -3.51 10.11
C PHE A 364 19.46 -4.57 10.38
N ILE A 365 19.26 -5.45 9.40
CA ILE A 365 18.55 -6.72 9.57
C ILE A 365 19.53 -7.70 10.23
N GLY A 366 19.51 -7.74 11.57
CA GLY A 366 20.25 -8.73 12.38
C GLY A 366 21.75 -8.50 12.45
N ILE A 367 22.29 -8.33 13.66
CA ILE A 367 23.74 -8.33 13.86
C ILE A 367 24.19 -9.78 14.02
N THR A 368 24.82 -10.35 12.99
CA THR A 368 25.21 -11.78 12.92
C THR A 368 26.48 -12.11 13.70
N SER A 369 27.31 -11.11 14.02
CA SER A 369 28.45 -11.25 14.94
C SER A 369 28.88 -9.89 15.46
N ILE A 370 29.12 -9.75 16.77
CA ILE A 370 29.90 -8.64 17.33
C ILE A 370 31.22 -9.23 17.79
N SER A 371 32.23 -9.10 16.93
CA SER A 371 33.60 -9.32 17.39
C SER A 371 33.99 -8.11 18.25
N THR A 372 34.24 -8.34 19.54
CA THR A 372 34.74 -7.34 20.50
C THR A 372 36.15 -6.83 20.16
N SER A 373 36.75 -7.28 19.04
CA SER A 373 38.11 -6.93 18.62
C SER A 373 38.22 -5.85 17.54
N GLN A 374 37.12 -5.24 17.07
CA GLN A 374 37.21 -4.03 16.25
C GLN A 374 36.92 -2.78 17.09
N VAL A 375 37.94 -2.42 17.89
CA VAL A 375 38.06 -1.18 18.66
C VAL A 375 39.19 -0.37 18.03
N GLN A 376 38.85 0.54 17.13
CA GLN A 376 39.55 1.82 16.91
C GLN A 376 38.85 2.60 15.80
N LEU A 377 38.16 3.67 16.20
CA LEU A 377 38.36 5.03 15.69
C LEU A 377 37.66 6.01 16.63
#